data_AF-A0AAN9PZB8-F1
#
_entry.id   AF-A0AAN9PZB8-F1
#
_cell.length_a   1.000
_cell.length_b   1.000
_cell.length_c   1.000
_cell.angle_alpha   90.00
_cell.angle_beta   90.00
_cell.angle_gamma   90.00
#
_symmetry.space_group_name_H-M   'P 1'
#
loop_
_entity.id
_entity.type
_entity.pdbx_description
1 polymer ?
#
loop_
_entity_poly.entity_id
_entity_poly.type
_entity_poly.pdbx_seq_one_letter_code
_entity_poly.pdbx_strand_id
1 'polypeptide(L)'
;MVKATSGKSFESKPEAFGVESKLDSIKYSLDVFYRFMAIVLHSSKSFCVLEWLFNQCAFIKMEKNHVFKRPIAFPRSQIFAIAFLGLLHIVIAQLKDLPDTEGDRKHGVKNLSILIGPKPVFWTCVFLLEIAYGVAIMMGISSPYLWSKIITVIWDEFVKWPSHGASGVGHAILALILWYHAKSVDLKSNASTYSFYMLIWKLLSAEYFLIPFVR
;
A
#
# COMPACT_ATOMS: atom_id res chain seq x y z
N MET A 1 57.59 51.95 17.12
CA MET A 1 57.36 50.93 16.06
C MET A 1 56.65 49.74 16.70
N VAL A 2 55.32 49.66 16.58
CA VAL A 2 54.53 48.49 17.00
C VAL A 2 53.67 48.11 15.79
N LYS A 3 53.80 46.85 15.37
CA LYS A 3 53.28 46.30 14.12
C LYS A 3 51.82 45.88 14.32
N ALA A 4 50.88 46.55 13.64
CA ALA A 4 49.47 46.15 13.61
C ALA A 4 49.27 45.01 12.60
N THR A 5 48.73 43.88 13.04
CA THR A 5 48.33 42.74 12.21
C THR A 5 46.93 42.96 11.64
N SER A 6 46.84 42.87 10.31
CA SER A 6 45.64 42.95 9.48
C SER A 6 44.57 41.93 9.88
N GLY A 7 43.33 42.39 10.05
CA GLY A 7 42.15 41.57 10.30
C GLY A 7 41.75 40.77 9.05
N LYS A 8 41.58 39.45 9.21
CA LYS A 8 40.93 38.62 8.19
C LYS A 8 39.43 38.69 8.38
N SER A 9 38.72 39.13 7.34
CA SER A 9 37.26 39.06 7.21
C SER A 9 36.81 37.60 7.23
N PHE A 10 35.93 37.25 8.17
CA PHE A 10 35.19 35.98 8.15
C PHE A 10 34.01 36.15 7.19
N GLU A 11 34.23 35.86 5.92
CA GLU A 11 33.14 35.63 4.97
C GLU A 11 32.56 34.22 5.24
N SER A 12 31.43 34.16 5.96
CA SER A 12 30.68 32.92 6.13
C SER A 12 29.82 32.68 4.89
N LYS A 13 30.09 31.57 4.21
CA LYS A 13 29.37 31.13 3.01
C LYS A 13 27.96 30.65 3.43
N PRO A 14 26.87 31.02 2.72
CA PRO A 14 25.53 30.66 3.16
C PRO A 14 25.26 29.17 2.93
N GLU A 15 25.02 28.47 4.05
CA GLU A 15 24.11 27.34 4.25
C GLU A 15 23.80 26.40 3.07
N ALA A 16 24.67 25.39 2.88
CA ALA A 16 24.27 24.09 2.29
C ALA A 16 23.66 23.13 3.35
N PHE A 17 23.64 23.56 4.62
CA PHE A 17 23.31 22.74 5.80
C PHE A 17 21.85 22.24 5.83
N GLY A 18 20.93 22.91 5.12
CA GLY A 18 19.51 22.54 5.09
C GLY A 18 19.14 21.46 4.06
N VAL A 19 19.89 21.33 2.96
CA VAL A 19 19.53 20.42 1.87
C VAL A 19 20.12 19.03 2.07
N GLU A 20 21.39 18.93 2.49
CA GLU A 20 22.02 17.64 2.80
C GLU A 20 21.35 16.95 4.00
N SER A 21 21.04 17.70 5.06
CA SER A 21 20.35 17.16 6.23
C SER A 21 18.94 16.63 5.90
N LYS A 22 18.22 17.30 5.00
CA LYS A 22 16.90 16.84 4.53
C LYS A 22 17.01 15.60 3.64
N LEU A 23 18.00 15.54 2.75
CA LEU A 23 18.27 14.38 1.91
C LEU A 23 18.67 13.16 2.76
N ASP A 24 19.47 13.35 3.81
CA ASP A 24 19.90 12.25 4.68
C ASP A 24 18.77 11.76 5.58
N SER A 25 17.88 12.65 6.03
CA SER A 25 16.63 12.27 6.69
C SER A 25 15.72 11.44 5.77
N ILE A 26 15.61 11.82 4.50
CA ILE A 26 14.84 11.05 3.50
C ILE A 26 15.48 9.68 3.26
N LYS A 27 16.80 9.61 3.07
CA LYS A 27 17.52 8.33 2.89
C LYS A 27 17.37 7.42 4.11
N TYR A 28 17.47 7.96 5.32
CA TYR A 28 17.26 7.20 6.56
C TYR A 28 15.83 6.69 6.67
N SER A 29 14.84 7.54 6.37
CA SER A 29 13.43 7.14 6.36
C SER A 29 13.16 6.05 5.32
N LEU A 30 13.79 6.15 4.16
CA LEU A 30 13.74 5.12 3.12
C LEU A 30 14.44 3.83 3.56
N ASP A 31 15.62 3.89 4.19
CA ASP A 31 16.32 2.70 4.69
C ASP A 31 15.51 1.98 5.78
N VAL A 32 14.93 2.73 6.72
CA VAL A 32 14.01 2.22 7.74
C VAL A 32 12.77 1.61 7.07
N PHE A 33 12.20 2.28 6.06
CA PHE A 33 11.09 1.76 5.27
C PHE A 33 11.47 0.47 4.53
N TYR A 34 12.63 0.41 3.88
CA TYR A 34 13.09 -0.78 3.16
C TYR A 34 13.39 -1.95 4.10
N ARG A 35 14.01 -1.70 5.25
CA ARG A 35 14.22 -2.73 6.29
C ARG A 35 12.90 -3.24 6.84
N PHE A 36 11.97 -2.33 7.10
CA PHE A 36 10.61 -2.67 7.50
C PHE A 36 9.92 -3.53 6.42
N MET A 37 9.97 -3.13 5.15
CA MET A 37 9.41 -3.89 4.04
C MET A 37 10.09 -5.25 3.88
N ALA A 38 11.40 -5.34 4.09
CA ALA A 38 12.12 -6.60 4.04
C ALA A 38 11.67 -7.56 5.15
N ILE A 39 11.44 -7.07 6.36
CA ILE A 39 10.91 -7.87 7.48
C ILE A 39 9.47 -8.30 7.22
N VAL A 40 8.63 -7.38 6.74
CA VAL A 40 7.24 -7.64 6.32
C VAL A 40 7.19 -8.71 5.24
N LEU A 41 8.05 -8.61 4.23
CA LEU A 41 8.17 -9.63 3.18
C LEU A 41 8.66 -10.95 3.75
N HIS A 42 9.54 -10.93 4.76
CA HIS A 42 10.04 -12.13 5.42
C HIS A 42 8.99 -12.85 6.27
N SER A 43 8.17 -12.12 7.04
CA SER A 43 7.04 -12.69 7.81
C SER A 43 5.90 -13.13 6.88
N SER A 44 5.72 -12.43 5.76
CA SER A 44 4.75 -12.76 4.70
C SER A 44 5.18 -13.90 3.77
N LYS A 45 6.39 -14.49 3.94
CA LYS A 45 6.81 -15.70 3.22
C LYS A 45 5.89 -16.90 3.47
N SER A 46 4.98 -16.79 4.43
CA SER A 46 3.93 -17.76 4.70
C SER A 46 2.95 -17.85 3.52
N PHE A 47 3.21 -18.80 2.60
CA PHE A 47 2.24 -19.55 1.77
C PHE A 47 1.29 -18.74 0.87
N CYS A 48 0.49 -17.81 1.40
CA CYS A 48 -0.56 -17.08 0.71
C CYS A 48 -0.06 -16.23 -0.47
N VAL A 49 1.07 -15.52 -0.35
CA VAL A 49 1.56 -14.65 -1.43
C VAL A 49 2.12 -15.47 -2.60
N LEU A 50 2.84 -16.55 -2.31
CA LEU A 50 3.42 -17.42 -3.33
C LEU A 50 2.36 -18.28 -4.02
N GLU A 51 1.42 -18.85 -3.27
CA GLU A 51 0.28 -19.56 -3.86
C GLU A 51 -0.60 -18.64 -4.70
N TRP A 52 -0.82 -17.41 -4.24
CA TRP A 52 -1.60 -16.43 -4.98
C TRP A 52 -0.90 -16.02 -6.28
N LEU A 53 0.40 -15.69 -6.23
CA LEU A 53 1.20 -15.39 -7.42
C LEU A 53 1.26 -16.58 -8.37
N PHE A 54 1.36 -17.81 -7.85
CA PHE A 54 1.35 -19.03 -8.65
C PHE A 54 0.00 -19.23 -9.35
N ASN A 55 -1.11 -19.06 -8.64
CA ASN A 55 -2.46 -19.17 -9.22
C ASN A 55 -2.72 -18.12 -10.30
N GLN A 56 -2.29 -16.87 -10.12
CA GLN A 56 -2.45 -15.82 -11.13
C GLN A 56 -1.56 -16.05 -12.35
N CYS A 57 -0.29 -16.43 -12.15
CA CYS A 57 0.60 -16.78 -13.24
C CYS A 57 0.09 -18.00 -14.03
N ALA A 58 -0.44 -19.02 -13.34
CA ALA A 58 -1.01 -20.22 -13.94
C ALA A 58 -2.27 -19.90 -14.76
N PHE A 59 -3.17 -19.06 -14.24
CA PHE A 59 -4.36 -18.61 -14.96
C PHE A 59 -4.00 -17.85 -16.24
N ILE A 60 -3.06 -16.91 -16.16
CA ILE A 60 -2.59 -16.14 -17.32
C ILE A 60 -1.92 -17.03 -18.37
N LYS A 61 -1.13 -18.01 -17.91
CA LYS A 61 -0.49 -18.99 -18.79
C LYS A 61 -1.53 -19.88 -19.47
N MET A 62 -2.54 -20.33 -18.74
CA MET A 62 -3.65 -21.12 -19.30
C MET A 62 -4.43 -20.32 -20.36
N GLU A 63 -4.85 -19.10 -20.04
CA GLU A 63 -5.59 -18.24 -20.95
C GLU A 63 -4.80 -17.95 -22.24
N LYS A 64 -3.52 -17.58 -22.13
CA LYS A 64 -2.72 -17.16 -23.30
C LYS A 64 -2.21 -18.32 -24.15
N ASN A 65 -1.81 -19.45 -23.54
CA ASN A 65 -1.33 -20.61 -24.30
C ASN A 65 -2.46 -21.51 -24.80
N HIS A 66 -3.48 -21.80 -23.97
CA HIS A 66 -4.50 -22.80 -24.32
C HIS A 66 -5.71 -22.20 -25.04
N VAL A 67 -6.11 -20.95 -24.73
CA VAL A 67 -7.29 -20.33 -25.33
C VAL A 67 -6.93 -19.47 -26.54
N PHE A 68 -5.93 -18.59 -26.41
CA PHE A 68 -5.64 -17.58 -27.45
C PHE A 68 -4.42 -17.85 -28.35
N LYS A 69 -3.57 -18.85 -28.03
CA LYS A 69 -2.31 -19.17 -28.75
C LYS A 69 -1.42 -17.93 -29.02
N ARG A 70 -1.38 -16.97 -28.10
CA ARG A 70 -0.60 -15.73 -28.22
C ARG A 70 0.69 -15.83 -27.40
N PRO A 71 1.78 -15.15 -27.81
CA PRO A 71 2.99 -15.06 -26.98
C PRO A 71 2.66 -14.46 -25.60
N ILE A 72 3.33 -14.97 -24.56
CA ILE A 72 3.16 -14.52 -23.18
C ILE A 72 3.67 -13.07 -23.08
N ALA A 73 2.75 -12.11 -23.15
CA ALA A 73 3.03 -10.70 -22.93
C ALA A 73 2.13 -10.19 -21.81
N PHE A 74 2.68 -9.55 -20.78
CA PHE A 74 1.90 -8.98 -19.68
C PHE A 74 1.53 -7.52 -20.00
N PRO A 75 0.24 -7.21 -20.27
CA PRO A 75 -0.23 -5.83 -20.43
C PRO A 75 -0.05 -5.06 -19.12
N ARG A 76 0.10 -3.72 -19.23
CA ARG A 76 0.36 -2.83 -18.10
C ARG A 76 -0.68 -2.96 -16.97
N SER A 77 -1.95 -3.13 -17.32
CA SER A 77 -3.04 -3.34 -16.35
C SER A 77 -2.92 -4.64 -15.56
N GLN A 78 -2.41 -5.73 -16.17
CA GLN A 78 -2.16 -6.99 -15.46
C GLN A 78 -0.97 -6.87 -14.50
N ILE A 79 0.10 -6.19 -14.91
CA ILE A 79 1.25 -5.93 -14.02
C ILE A 79 0.80 -5.09 -12.81
N PHE A 80 -0.01 -4.06 -13.06
CA PHE A 80 -0.62 -3.25 -12.00
C PHE A 80 -1.47 -4.10 -11.05
N ALA A 81 -2.39 -4.92 -11.57
CA ALA A 81 -3.25 -5.78 -10.76
C ALA A 81 -2.43 -6.76 -9.90
N ILE A 82 -1.37 -7.35 -10.46
CA ILE A 82 -0.47 -8.25 -9.74
C ILE A 82 0.22 -7.52 -8.58
N ALA A 83 0.77 -6.33 -8.84
CA ALA A 83 1.46 -5.53 -7.82
C ALA A 83 0.51 -5.05 -6.73
N PHE A 84 -0.67 -4.54 -7.11
CA PHE A 84 -1.67 -3.99 -6.20
C PHE A 84 -2.27 -5.06 -5.28
N LEU A 85 -2.72 -6.18 -5.83
CA LEU A 85 -3.22 -7.29 -5.02
C LEU A 85 -2.10 -7.93 -4.21
N GLY A 86 -0.87 -8.03 -4.73
CA GLY A 86 0.28 -8.50 -3.96
C GLY A 86 0.51 -7.67 -2.70
N LEU A 87 0.43 -6.34 -2.81
CA LEU A 87 0.54 -5.43 -1.68
C LEU A 87 -0.58 -5.63 -0.65
N LEU A 88 -1.84 -5.81 -1.11
CA LEU A 88 -2.97 -6.10 -0.23
C LEU A 88 -2.77 -7.40 0.57
N HIS A 89 -2.25 -8.46 -0.05
CA HIS A 89 -1.98 -9.72 0.64
C HIS A 89 -0.85 -9.59 1.65
N ILE A 90 0.18 -8.79 1.36
CA ILE A 90 1.23 -8.47 2.32
C ILE A 90 0.64 -7.80 3.56
N VAL A 91 -0.25 -6.82 3.37
CA VAL A 91 -0.92 -6.14 4.50
C VAL A 91 -1.77 -7.11 5.31
N ILE A 92 -2.56 -7.97 4.66
CA ILE A 92 -3.35 -9.00 5.36
C ILE A 92 -2.47 -9.94 6.17
N ALA A 93 -1.31 -10.34 5.62
CA ALA A 93 -0.36 -11.19 6.32
C ALA A 93 0.19 -10.54 7.60
N GLN A 94 0.33 -9.22 7.65
CA GLN A 94 0.72 -8.51 8.89
C GLN A 94 -0.46 -8.33 9.84
N LEU A 95 -1.64 -7.98 9.31
CA LEU A 95 -2.82 -7.70 10.13
C LEU A 95 -3.39 -8.96 10.80
N LYS A 96 -3.18 -10.16 10.25
CA LYS A 96 -3.63 -11.41 10.86
C LYS A 96 -3.00 -11.66 12.23
N ASP A 97 -1.77 -11.17 12.44
CA ASP A 97 -0.99 -11.38 13.67
C ASP A 97 -1.32 -10.33 14.76
N LEU A 98 -2.03 -9.25 14.42
CA LEU A 98 -2.44 -8.21 15.37
C LEU A 98 -3.45 -8.68 16.43
N PRO A 99 -4.54 -9.40 16.10
CA PRO A 99 -5.48 -9.87 17.11
C PRO A 99 -4.90 -10.93 18.04
N ASP A 100 -3.80 -11.58 17.67
CA ASP A 100 -3.18 -12.67 18.45
C ASP A 100 -1.80 -12.30 19.03
N THR A 101 -1.44 -11.01 19.04
CA THR A 101 -0.11 -10.54 19.48
C THR A 101 0.25 -11.03 20.90
N GLU A 102 -0.71 -11.08 21.81
CA GLU A 102 -0.49 -11.54 23.19
C GLU A 102 -0.37 -13.06 23.28
N GLY A 103 -1.11 -13.81 22.46
CA GLY A 103 -0.99 -15.26 22.35
C GLY A 103 0.37 -15.66 21.80
N ASP A 104 0.78 -15.04 20.70
CA ASP A 104 2.08 -15.26 20.06
C ASP A 104 3.25 -14.94 20.99
N ARG A 105 3.13 -13.87 21.79
CA ARG A 105 4.14 -13.49 22.80
C ARG A 105 4.33 -14.59 23.83
N LYS A 106 3.24 -15.19 24.33
CA LYS A 106 3.28 -16.27 25.33
C LYS A 106 3.87 -17.56 24.77
N HIS A 107 3.61 -17.86 23.50
CA HIS A 107 4.14 -19.05 22.82
C HIS A 107 5.53 -18.85 22.19
N GLY A 108 6.14 -17.67 22.37
CA GLY A 108 7.47 -17.37 21.84
C GLY A 108 7.53 -17.22 20.32
N VAL A 109 6.37 -17.05 19.66
CA VAL A 109 6.28 -16.79 18.21
C VAL A 109 6.72 -15.35 17.97
N LYS A 110 7.70 -15.15 17.09
CA LYS A 110 8.18 -13.80 16.74
C LYS A 110 7.46 -13.31 15.49
N ASN A 111 6.58 -12.33 15.66
CA ASN A 111 5.95 -11.61 14.55
C ASN A 111 6.29 -10.10 14.62
N LEU A 112 5.89 -9.33 13.60
CA LEU A 112 6.24 -7.91 13.51
C LEU A 112 5.63 -7.08 14.67
N SER A 113 4.39 -7.39 15.06
CA SER A 113 3.70 -6.72 16.17
C SER A 113 4.38 -6.93 17.53
N ILE A 114 5.11 -8.03 17.70
CA ILE A 114 5.94 -8.30 18.89
C ILE A 114 7.27 -7.54 18.83
N LEU A 115 7.89 -7.46 17.65
CA LEU A 115 9.21 -6.83 17.47
C LEU A 115 9.16 -5.31 17.60
N ILE A 116 8.17 -4.66 16.98
CA ILE A 116 8.09 -3.19 16.93
C ILE A 116 6.84 -2.62 17.61
N GLY A 117 5.88 -3.47 17.99
CA GLY A 117 4.63 -3.08 18.64
C GLY A 117 3.42 -3.10 17.71
N PRO A 118 2.20 -3.34 18.24
CA PRO A 118 0.98 -3.44 17.43
C PRO A 118 0.56 -2.10 16.79
N LYS A 119 0.76 -0.99 17.51
CA LYS A 119 0.39 0.37 17.03
C LYS A 119 1.16 0.82 15.78
N PRO A 120 2.50 0.77 15.73
CA PRO A 120 3.22 1.14 14.52
C PRO A 120 2.92 0.17 13.36
N VAL A 121 2.78 -1.14 13.61
CA VAL A 121 2.38 -2.11 12.56
C VAL A 121 1.04 -1.75 11.93
N PHE A 122 0.03 -1.49 12.78
CA PHE A 122 -1.31 -1.15 12.33
C PHE A 122 -1.32 0.10 11.43
N TRP A 123 -0.71 1.20 11.90
CA TRP A 123 -0.69 2.44 11.13
C TRP A 123 0.11 2.31 9.84
N THR A 124 1.23 1.58 9.86
CA THR A 124 1.97 1.33 8.62
C THR A 124 1.15 0.53 7.61
N CYS A 125 0.39 -0.47 8.05
CA CYS A 125 -0.53 -1.21 7.19
C CYS A 125 -1.60 -0.29 6.59
N VAL A 126 -2.22 0.58 7.38
CA VAL A 126 -3.22 1.54 6.92
C VAL A 126 -2.61 2.50 5.89
N PHE A 127 -1.43 3.08 6.17
CA PHE A 127 -0.76 3.97 5.22
C PHE A 127 -0.37 3.27 3.91
N LEU A 128 0.09 2.02 3.96
CA LEU A 128 0.38 1.24 2.76
C LEU A 128 -0.85 1.06 1.87
N LEU A 129 -2.00 0.75 2.48
CA LEU A 129 -3.27 0.61 1.76
C LEU A 129 -3.74 1.95 1.17
N GLU A 130 -3.66 3.05 1.91
CA GLU A 130 -4.00 4.39 1.40
C GLU A 130 -3.13 4.78 0.20
N ILE A 131 -1.83 4.53 0.28
CA ILE A 131 -0.91 4.77 -0.85
C ILE A 131 -1.29 3.89 -2.04
N ALA A 132 -1.63 2.61 -1.81
CA ALA A 132 -2.07 1.71 -2.86
C ALA A 132 -3.32 2.23 -3.57
N TYR A 133 -4.34 2.65 -2.81
CA TYR A 133 -5.55 3.25 -3.35
C TYR A 133 -5.27 4.56 -4.09
N GLY A 134 -4.39 5.41 -3.56
CA GLY A 134 -3.94 6.63 -4.24
C GLY A 134 -3.32 6.34 -5.61
N VAL A 135 -2.43 5.34 -5.69
CA VAL A 135 -1.84 4.90 -6.97
C VAL A 135 -2.91 4.33 -7.90
N ALA A 136 -3.86 3.55 -7.41
CA ALA A 136 -4.97 3.01 -8.19
C ALA A 136 -5.85 4.12 -8.80
N ILE A 137 -6.16 5.15 -8.02
CA ILE A 137 -6.91 6.33 -8.46
C ILE A 137 -6.11 7.08 -9.54
N MET A 138 -4.81 7.33 -9.34
CA MET A 138 -3.95 7.99 -10.32
C MET A 138 -3.88 7.22 -11.64
N MET A 139 -3.78 5.89 -11.57
CA MET A 139 -3.80 5.00 -12.73
C MET A 139 -5.14 5.08 -13.47
N GLY A 140 -6.26 5.15 -12.75
CA GLY A 140 -7.59 5.35 -13.33
C GLY A 140 -7.71 6.68 -14.07
N ILE A 141 -7.24 7.78 -13.47
CA ILE A 141 -7.28 9.13 -14.08
C ILE A 141 -6.39 9.22 -15.32
N SER A 142 -5.24 8.56 -15.31
CA SER A 142 -4.24 8.62 -16.38
C SER A 142 -4.62 7.76 -17.60
N SER A 143 -5.73 7.01 -17.53
CA SER A 143 -6.18 6.14 -18.60
C SER A 143 -6.69 6.95 -19.82
N PRO A 144 -6.29 6.60 -21.06
CA PRO A 144 -6.67 7.32 -22.28
C PRO A 144 -8.14 7.09 -22.69
N TYR A 145 -8.83 6.15 -22.06
CA TYR A 145 -10.24 5.87 -22.32
C TYR A 145 -11.12 6.91 -21.61
N LEU A 146 -11.91 7.68 -22.39
CA LEU A 146 -12.79 8.76 -21.88
C LEU A 146 -13.73 8.29 -20.75
N TRP A 147 -14.12 7.02 -20.76
CA TRP A 147 -14.94 6.37 -19.74
C TRP A 147 -14.28 6.34 -18.35
N SER A 148 -12.95 6.34 -18.26
CA SER A 148 -12.21 6.40 -16.99
C SER A 148 -12.10 7.82 -16.44
N LYS A 149 -12.31 8.85 -17.28
CA LYS A 149 -12.15 10.28 -16.96
C LYS A 149 -13.41 10.97 -16.47
N ILE A 150 -14.60 10.57 -16.95
CA ILE A 150 -15.89 11.15 -16.54
C ILE A 150 -16.22 10.83 -15.06
N ILE A 151 -15.56 9.83 -14.48
CA ILE A 151 -15.83 9.27 -13.14
C ILE A 151 -15.24 10.11 -11.99
N THR A 152 -14.29 11.03 -12.23
CA THR A 152 -13.63 11.81 -11.16
C THR A 152 -14.14 13.24 -10.98
N VAL A 153 -14.98 13.74 -11.88
CA VAL A 153 -15.48 15.12 -11.82
C VAL A 153 -17.00 15.13 -11.71
N ILE A 154 -17.44 15.46 -10.49
CA ILE A 154 -18.78 15.88 -10.08
C ILE A 154 -19.76 14.75 -9.76
N TRP A 155 -19.94 14.59 -8.45
CA TRP A 155 -21.14 14.13 -7.78
C TRP A 155 -22.25 15.15 -8.08
N ASP A 156 -23.07 14.88 -9.10
CA ASP A 156 -24.44 15.39 -9.13
C ASP A 156 -25.31 14.35 -9.84
N GLU A 157 -26.50 14.12 -9.30
CA GLU A 157 -27.48 13.10 -9.67
C GLU A 157 -27.21 11.67 -9.15
N PHE A 158 -27.34 11.55 -7.83
CA PHE A 158 -27.77 10.31 -7.17
C PHE A 158 -29.03 9.76 -7.86
N VAL A 159 -29.02 8.47 -8.22
CA VAL A 159 -30.16 7.67 -8.72
C VAL A 159 -30.38 7.68 -10.25
N LYS A 160 -29.48 6.99 -10.98
CA LYS A 160 -29.88 5.97 -11.98
C LYS A 160 -28.70 5.16 -12.49
N TRP A 161 -28.58 3.92 -12.01
CA TRP A 161 -27.81 2.86 -12.66
C TRP A 161 -28.61 2.36 -13.88
N PRO A 162 -27.99 1.99 -15.03
CA PRO A 162 -27.23 0.75 -15.06
C PRO A 162 -25.92 0.77 -15.85
N SER A 163 -24.88 0.21 -15.23
CA SER A 163 -23.75 -0.49 -15.85
C SER A 163 -22.74 0.35 -16.64
N HIS A 164 -21.45 0.16 -16.30
CA HIS A 164 -20.23 0.64 -16.98
C HIS A 164 -19.66 1.98 -16.46
N GLY A 165 -18.80 1.88 -15.43
CA GLY A 165 -17.87 2.96 -15.03
C GLY A 165 -17.72 3.13 -13.53
N ALA A 166 -16.88 2.31 -12.87
CA ALA A 166 -16.76 2.32 -11.41
C ALA A 166 -15.34 2.12 -10.83
N SER A 167 -14.27 2.19 -11.62
CA SER A 167 -12.93 1.87 -11.09
C SER A 167 -12.36 2.98 -10.20
N GLY A 168 -12.34 4.24 -10.64
CA GLY A 168 -11.76 5.35 -9.85
C GLY A 168 -12.53 5.69 -8.57
N VAL A 169 -13.87 5.77 -8.66
CA VAL A 169 -14.75 6.04 -7.51
C VAL A 169 -14.76 4.87 -6.54
N GLY A 170 -14.67 3.62 -7.02
CA GLY A 170 -14.60 2.44 -6.18
C GLY A 170 -13.42 2.48 -5.22
N HIS A 171 -12.20 2.68 -5.73
CA HIS A 171 -11.00 2.74 -4.90
C HIS A 171 -11.03 3.94 -3.92
N ALA A 172 -11.57 5.09 -4.33
CA ALA A 172 -11.71 6.24 -3.43
C ALA A 172 -12.71 5.97 -2.28
N ILE A 173 -13.85 5.34 -2.57
CA ILE A 173 -14.82 4.94 -1.54
C ILE A 173 -14.19 3.93 -0.59
N LEU A 174 -13.47 2.93 -1.11
CA LEU A 174 -12.81 1.91 -0.27
C LEU A 174 -11.71 2.50 0.61
N ALA A 175 -10.94 3.48 0.11
CA ALA A 175 -9.98 4.25 0.90
C ALA A 175 -10.67 5.05 2.02
N LEU A 176 -11.78 5.74 1.71
CA LEU A 176 -12.53 6.48 2.74
C LEU A 176 -13.10 5.56 3.83
N ILE A 177 -13.65 4.40 3.44
CA ILE A 177 -14.13 3.38 4.38
C ILE A 177 -12.97 2.90 5.26
N LEU A 178 -11.83 2.56 4.66
CA LEU A 178 -10.63 2.15 5.37
C LEU A 178 -10.21 3.19 6.41
N TRP A 179 -10.01 4.44 5.99
CA TRP A 179 -9.57 5.53 6.85
C TRP A 179 -10.54 5.80 8.00
N TYR A 180 -11.84 5.82 7.70
CA TYR A 180 -12.88 6.04 8.70
C TYR A 180 -12.86 4.96 9.77
N HIS A 181 -12.86 3.69 9.38
CA HIS A 181 -12.82 2.58 10.33
C HIS A 181 -11.48 2.49 11.07
N ALA A 182 -10.36 2.78 10.42
CA ALA A 182 -9.03 2.73 11.03
C ALA A 182 -8.90 3.63 12.27
N LYS A 183 -9.55 4.80 12.26
CA LYS A 183 -9.58 5.74 13.40
C LYS A 183 -10.34 5.21 14.61
N SER A 184 -11.24 4.26 14.42
CA SER A 184 -12.11 3.71 15.47
C SER A 184 -11.56 2.44 16.12
N VAL A 185 -10.44 1.90 15.62
CA VAL A 185 -9.87 0.63 16.09
C VAL A 185 -9.21 0.80 17.45
N ASP A 186 -9.67 0.04 18.44
CA ASP A 186 -8.97 -0.14 19.70
C ASP A 186 -7.96 -1.30 19.60
N LEU A 187 -6.69 -0.97 19.54
CA LEU A 187 -5.59 -1.95 19.44
C LEU A 187 -5.37 -2.77 20.71
N LYS A 188 -6.01 -2.42 21.83
CA LYS A 188 -5.98 -3.22 23.06
C LYS A 188 -7.04 -4.32 23.07
N SER A 189 -8.03 -4.23 22.19
CA SER A 189 -9.15 -5.17 22.10
C SER A 189 -8.96 -6.13 20.93
N ASN A 190 -8.74 -7.41 21.21
CA ASN A 190 -8.63 -8.45 20.18
C ASN A 190 -9.90 -8.52 19.32
N ALA A 191 -11.07 -8.25 19.89
CA ALA A 191 -12.32 -8.20 19.13
C ALA A 191 -12.35 -7.02 18.15
N SER A 192 -11.84 -5.85 18.54
CA SER A 192 -11.76 -4.66 17.67
C SER A 192 -10.75 -4.86 16.54
N THR A 193 -9.56 -5.42 16.84
CA THR A 193 -8.53 -5.69 15.83
C THR A 193 -8.96 -6.80 14.87
N TYR A 194 -9.60 -7.86 15.37
CA TYR A 194 -10.18 -8.91 14.54
C TYR A 194 -11.30 -8.38 13.63
N SER A 195 -12.18 -7.52 14.16
CA SER A 195 -13.25 -6.90 13.35
C SER A 195 -12.67 -6.04 12.22
N PHE A 196 -11.60 -5.30 12.49
CA PHE A 196 -10.90 -4.53 11.46
C PHE A 196 -10.20 -5.45 10.44
N TYR A 197 -9.55 -6.53 10.89
CA TYR A 197 -8.97 -7.54 10.00
C TYR A 197 -10.03 -8.13 9.05
N MET A 198 -11.23 -8.43 9.56
CA MET A 198 -12.35 -8.90 8.73
C MET A 198 -12.87 -7.82 7.77
N LEU A 199 -12.83 -6.54 8.14
CA LEU A 199 -13.10 -5.44 7.20
C LEU A 199 -12.10 -5.45 6.04
N ILE A 200 -10.80 -5.65 6.28
CA ILE A 200 -9.80 -5.71 5.21
C ILE A 200 -10.08 -6.87 4.24
N TRP A 201 -10.52 -8.03 4.72
CA TRP A 201 -10.96 -9.12 3.84
C TRP A 201 -12.16 -8.74 2.96
N LYS A 202 -13.11 -7.97 3.49
CA LYS A 202 -14.23 -7.45 2.69
C LYS A 202 -13.76 -6.44 1.63
N LEU A 203 -12.83 -5.56 1.99
CA LEU A 203 -12.22 -4.61 1.04
C LEU A 203 -11.46 -5.34 -0.06
N LEU A 204 -10.65 -6.36 0.27
CA LEU A 204 -9.97 -7.19 -0.72
C LEU A 204 -10.96 -7.89 -1.66
N SER A 205 -12.08 -8.38 -1.12
CA SER A 205 -13.13 -9.01 -1.93
C SER A 205 -13.77 -8.00 -2.91
N ALA A 206 -14.00 -6.76 -2.48
CA ALA A 206 -14.47 -5.70 -3.35
C ALA A 206 -13.42 -5.33 -4.42
N GLU A 207 -12.14 -5.35 -4.07
CA GLU A 207 -11.04 -5.09 -5.01
C GLU A 207 -10.94 -6.12 -6.14
N TYR A 208 -11.16 -7.41 -5.85
CA TYR A 208 -11.27 -8.43 -6.91
C TYR A 208 -12.37 -8.12 -7.93
N PHE A 209 -13.45 -7.46 -7.50
CA PHE A 209 -14.49 -6.99 -8.40
C PHE A 209 -14.07 -5.75 -9.20
N LEU A 210 -13.30 -4.82 -8.61
CA LEU A 210 -12.90 -3.57 -9.25
C LEU A 210 -11.77 -3.72 -10.28
N ILE A 211 -10.84 -4.65 -10.06
CA ILE A 211 -9.62 -4.80 -10.88
C ILE A 211 -9.85 -4.99 -12.38
N PRO A 212 -10.83 -5.81 -12.84
CA PRO A 212 -11.13 -5.93 -14.26
C PRO A 212 -11.48 -4.61 -14.97
N PHE A 213 -11.85 -3.57 -14.20
CA PHE A 213 -12.23 -2.25 -14.68
C PHE A 213 -11.07 -1.25 -14.72
N VAL A 214 -9.88 -1.62 -14.25
CA VAL A 214 -8.65 -0.82 -14.39
C VAL A 214 -7.98 -1.20 -15.72
N ARG A 215 -8.01 -0.27 -16.69
CA ARG A 215 -7.47 -0.48 -18.06
C ARG A 215 -6.44 0.57 -18.45
#